data_AF-A0A662RDB5-F1
#
_entry.id   AF-A0A662RDB5-F1
#
_cell.length_a   1.000
_cell.length_b   1.000
_cell.length_c   1.000
_cell.angle_alpha   90.00
_cell.angle_beta   90.00
_cell.angle_gamma   90.00
#
_symmetry.space_group_name_H-M   'P 1'
#
loop_
_entity.id
_entity.type
_entity.pdbx_description
1 polymer ?
#
loop_
_entity_poly.entity_id
_entity_poly.type
_entity_poly.pdbx_seq_one_letter_code
_entity_poly.pdbx_strand_id
1 'polypeptide(L)'
;TESFPFTAKNKKEVKRKIFSALDICHENRANIVCLPELCLYEEWISEIEEKYPDMIVIGGSFYKENKNICPLIIKSNTDVPYQPKITPSAFEYKIMEMEERMIPGDKIYRYETQFGKFIILICRDFDDLAHYFRGNDIDMIFCPAFNPATANERFQDEAHSHVERTPSYILIANTGLHGGTSIFGQINKNYFSALVDGKCKSAEDSTYKLCEVKEKQEEVIIADFNLKHKNVPKPTPSNPDEEIRSVENIKKIPI
;
A
#
# COMPACT_ATOMS: atom_id res chain seq x y z
N THR A 1 10.33 13.79 9.97
CA THR A 1 11.78 13.78 9.69
C THR A 1 12.26 15.24 9.68
N GLU A 2 13.52 15.56 10.01
CA GLU A 2 13.97 16.96 10.18
C GLU A 2 15.01 17.43 9.15
N SER A 3 15.85 16.54 8.64
CA SER A 3 16.85 16.85 7.62
C SER A 3 16.92 15.72 6.58
N PHE A 4 17.30 16.08 5.36
CA PHE A 4 17.57 15.13 4.28
C PHE A 4 18.95 14.46 4.50
N PRO A 5 19.12 13.15 4.24
CA PRO A 5 18.10 12.18 3.87
C PRO A 5 17.14 11.87 5.02
N PHE A 6 15.86 11.71 4.69
CA PHE A 6 14.83 11.55 5.71
C PHE A 6 14.89 10.17 6.37
N THR A 7 14.89 10.16 7.70
CA THR A 7 14.83 8.94 8.52
C THR A 7 13.76 9.08 9.61
N ALA A 8 13.11 7.97 9.95
CA ALA A 8 12.14 7.95 11.04
C ALA A 8 12.80 8.39 12.37
N LYS A 9 12.03 9.07 13.23
CA LYS A 9 12.45 9.34 14.61
C LYS A 9 12.13 8.14 15.49
N ASN A 10 12.76 8.03 16.66
CA ASN A 10 12.49 6.97 17.65
C ASN A 10 12.62 5.55 17.08
N LYS A 11 13.76 5.25 16.43
CA LYS A 11 14.08 3.96 15.79
C LYS A 11 13.60 2.72 16.56
N LYS A 12 13.77 2.66 17.89
CA LYS A 12 13.30 1.54 18.73
C LYS A 12 11.77 1.41 18.77
N GLU A 13 11.06 2.52 18.91
CA GLU A 13 9.60 2.53 18.95
C GLU A 13 9.02 2.15 17.58
N VAL A 14 9.58 2.71 16.51
CA VAL A 14 9.20 2.37 15.13
C VAL A 14 9.42 0.89 14.87
N LYS A 15 10.58 0.33 15.26
CA LYS A 15 10.84 -1.11 15.13
C LYS A 15 9.77 -1.92 15.83
N ARG A 16 9.44 -1.59 17.09
CA ARG A 16 8.41 -2.29 17.86
C ARG A 16 7.06 -2.28 17.13
N LYS A 17 6.64 -1.13 16.61
CA LYS A 17 5.36 -0.97 15.90
C LYS A 17 5.33 -1.76 14.58
N ILE A 18 6.40 -1.68 13.79
CA ILE A 18 6.51 -2.43 12.53
C ILE A 18 6.47 -3.94 12.80
N PHE A 19 7.23 -4.44 13.76
CA PHE A 19 7.20 -5.86 14.09
C PHE A 19 5.86 -6.31 14.68
N SER A 20 5.19 -5.48 15.50
CA SER A 20 3.82 -5.73 15.96
C SER A 20 2.84 -5.88 14.79
N ALA A 21 2.89 -4.95 13.82
CA ALA A 21 2.05 -5.02 12.63
C ALA A 21 2.33 -6.27 11.77
N LEU A 22 3.60 -6.64 11.60
CA LEU A 22 3.99 -7.85 10.87
C LEU A 22 3.55 -9.12 11.60
N ASP A 23 3.65 -9.17 12.94
CA ASP A 23 3.14 -10.27 13.75
C ASP A 23 1.62 -10.42 13.57
N ILE A 24 0.86 -9.32 13.63
CA ILE A 24 -0.60 -9.32 13.36
C ILE A 24 -0.89 -9.87 11.96
N CYS A 25 -0.18 -9.40 10.92
CA CYS A 25 -0.36 -9.88 9.55
C CYS A 25 -0.07 -11.37 9.41
N HIS A 26 1.02 -11.83 10.03
CA HIS A 26 1.44 -13.24 10.01
C HIS A 26 0.43 -14.15 10.73
N GLU A 27 -0.04 -13.76 11.92
CA GLU A 27 -1.09 -14.49 12.65
C GLU A 27 -2.40 -14.58 11.87
N ASN A 28 -2.70 -13.57 11.06
CA ASN A 28 -3.86 -13.53 10.16
C ASN A 28 -3.58 -14.13 8.77
N ARG A 29 -2.41 -14.75 8.56
CA ARG A 29 -2.00 -15.43 7.32
C ARG A 29 -2.03 -14.53 6.07
N ALA A 30 -1.71 -13.25 6.24
CA ALA A 30 -1.58 -12.34 5.11
C ALA A 30 -0.44 -12.81 4.18
N ASN A 31 -0.69 -12.83 2.88
CA ASN A 31 0.32 -13.23 1.89
C ASN A 31 1.26 -12.09 1.51
N ILE A 32 0.73 -10.85 1.44
CA ILE A 32 1.48 -9.64 1.11
C ILE A 32 1.14 -8.57 2.14
N VAL A 33 2.17 -7.88 2.66
CA VAL A 33 2.03 -6.74 3.58
C VAL A 33 2.70 -5.51 2.98
N CYS A 34 2.07 -4.35 3.10
CA CYS A 34 2.64 -3.07 2.69
C CYS A 34 2.79 -2.14 3.88
N LEU A 35 4.01 -1.68 4.13
CA LEU A 35 4.34 -0.73 5.19
C LEU A 35 4.38 0.71 4.63
N PRO A 36 4.26 1.74 5.49
CA PRO A 36 4.35 3.14 5.07
C PRO A 36 5.74 3.55 4.56
N GLU A 37 5.80 4.62 3.78
CA GLU A 37 7.08 5.20 3.29
C GLU A 37 7.96 5.65 4.48
N LEU A 38 9.29 5.55 4.32
CA LEU A 38 10.31 6.01 5.29
C LEU A 38 10.21 5.39 6.70
N CYS A 39 9.58 4.22 6.85
CA CYS A 39 9.44 3.55 8.15
C CYS A 39 10.52 2.48 8.45
N LEU A 40 11.32 2.12 7.44
CA LEU A 40 12.26 1.00 7.52
C LEU A 40 13.70 1.46 7.74
N TYR A 41 14.53 0.57 8.29
CA TYR A 41 15.99 0.68 8.29
C TYR A 41 16.59 -0.56 7.62
N GLU A 42 17.65 -0.37 6.85
CA GLU A 42 18.30 -1.44 6.07
C GLU A 42 18.68 -2.65 6.95
N GLU A 43 19.18 -2.41 8.16
CA GLU A 43 19.59 -3.46 9.10
C GLU A 43 18.44 -4.35 9.60
N TRP A 44 17.17 -3.97 9.38
CA TRP A 44 16.01 -4.78 9.79
C TRP A 44 15.59 -5.78 8.72
N ILE A 45 16.07 -5.62 7.48
CA ILE A 45 15.61 -6.42 6.33
C ILE A 45 15.83 -7.91 6.57
N SER A 46 17.04 -8.31 6.95
CA SER A 46 17.35 -9.72 7.20
C SER A 46 16.56 -10.31 8.39
N GLU A 47 16.27 -9.50 9.40
CA GLU A 47 15.44 -9.96 10.53
C GLU A 47 13.98 -10.18 10.10
N ILE A 48 13.43 -9.31 9.26
CA ILE A 48 12.08 -9.46 8.69
C ILE A 48 12.04 -10.71 7.79
N GLU A 49 13.05 -10.90 6.94
CA GLU A 49 13.14 -12.03 6.04
C GLU A 49 13.19 -13.38 6.78
N GLU A 50 13.97 -13.49 7.84
CA GLU A 50 14.08 -14.74 8.62
C GLU A 50 12.85 -14.99 9.50
N LYS A 51 12.22 -13.93 10.03
CA LYS A 51 11.07 -14.08 10.94
C LYS A 51 9.76 -14.39 10.20
N TYR A 52 9.60 -13.92 8.96
CA TYR A 52 8.38 -14.06 8.19
C TYR A 52 8.62 -14.71 6.80
N PRO A 53 9.16 -15.94 6.74
CA PRO A 53 9.62 -16.55 5.49
C PRO A 53 8.51 -16.82 4.47
N ASP A 54 7.26 -16.99 4.93
CA ASP A 54 6.10 -17.33 4.09
C ASP A 54 5.27 -16.10 3.66
N MET A 55 5.75 -14.89 3.97
CA MET A 55 5.04 -13.63 3.73
C MET A 55 5.89 -12.68 2.89
N ILE A 56 5.28 -12.03 1.90
CA ILE A 56 5.92 -10.98 1.11
C ILE A 56 5.74 -9.65 1.84
N VAL A 57 6.84 -8.97 2.18
CA VAL A 57 6.80 -7.66 2.85
C VAL A 57 7.31 -6.57 1.92
N ILE A 58 6.40 -5.69 1.49
CA ILE A 58 6.73 -4.41 0.87
C ILE A 58 7.14 -3.48 2.01
N GLY A 59 8.45 -3.31 2.17
CA GLY A 59 9.06 -2.80 3.39
C GLY A 59 8.77 -1.33 3.72
N GLY A 60 8.02 -0.62 2.90
CA GLY A 60 7.80 0.81 3.05
C GLY A 60 8.78 1.58 2.20
N SER A 61 9.79 2.19 2.81
CA SER A 61 11.03 2.59 2.13
C SER A 61 12.07 3.11 3.12
N PHE A 62 13.29 3.34 2.63
CA PHE A 62 14.35 4.06 3.32
C PHE A 62 15.29 4.72 2.31
N TYR A 63 16.17 5.61 2.78
CA TYR A 63 17.18 6.25 1.94
C TYR A 63 18.49 5.46 1.91
N LYS A 64 19.03 5.23 0.70
CA LYS A 64 20.39 4.73 0.46
C LYS A 64 20.99 5.48 -0.71
N GLU A 65 22.17 6.07 -0.54
CA GLU A 65 22.85 6.84 -1.58
C GLU A 65 21.94 7.92 -2.22
N ASN A 66 21.23 8.69 -1.38
CA ASN A 66 20.24 9.70 -1.78
C ASN A 66 19.06 9.19 -2.63
N LYS A 67 18.88 7.87 -2.78
CA LYS A 67 17.69 7.27 -3.39
C LYS A 67 16.73 6.80 -2.30
N ASN A 68 15.46 7.15 -2.45
CA ASN A 68 14.38 6.59 -1.64
C ASN A 68 13.96 5.26 -2.28
N ILE A 69 14.21 4.15 -1.60
CA ILE A 69 14.06 2.78 -2.12
C ILE A 69 13.16 1.95 -1.23
N CYS A 70 12.25 1.18 -1.85
CA CYS A 70 11.36 0.24 -1.19
C CYS A 70 11.83 -1.19 -1.44
N PRO A 71 12.26 -1.94 -0.41
CA PRO A 71 12.61 -3.34 -0.59
C PRO A 71 11.35 -4.20 -0.68
N LEU A 72 11.37 -5.18 -1.59
CA LEU A 72 10.47 -6.32 -1.56
C LEU A 72 11.16 -7.45 -0.81
N ILE A 73 10.79 -7.65 0.45
CA ILE A 73 11.42 -8.62 1.35
C ILE A 73 10.66 -9.94 1.24
N ILE A 74 11.33 -10.96 0.74
CA ILE A 74 10.82 -12.32 0.57
C ILE A 74 11.97 -13.29 0.77
N LYS A 75 11.74 -14.40 1.47
CA LYS A 75 12.71 -15.48 1.54
C LYS A 75 12.82 -16.14 0.17
N SER A 76 13.84 -15.76 -0.60
CA SER A 76 14.09 -16.30 -1.94
C SER A 76 15.58 -16.48 -2.18
N ASN A 77 15.91 -17.44 -3.06
CA ASN A 77 17.28 -17.62 -3.55
C ASN A 77 17.64 -16.64 -4.67
N THR A 78 16.71 -15.76 -5.06
CA THR A 78 16.88 -14.76 -6.12
C THR A 78 17.02 -13.39 -5.52
N ASP A 79 18.01 -12.63 -6.00
CA ASP A 79 18.11 -11.20 -5.69
C ASP A 79 16.93 -10.46 -6.31
N VAL A 80 16.14 -9.77 -5.47
CA VAL A 80 14.96 -9.02 -5.88
C VAL A 80 15.29 -7.54 -5.85
N PRO A 81 15.16 -6.81 -6.97
CA PRO A 81 15.50 -5.40 -7.00
C PRO A 81 14.58 -4.60 -6.06
N TYR A 82 15.16 -3.63 -5.36
CA TYR A 82 14.39 -2.64 -4.62
C TYR A 82 13.70 -1.69 -5.61
N GLN A 83 12.46 -1.30 -5.34
CA GLN A 83 11.75 -0.29 -6.12
C GLN A 83 12.29 1.10 -5.77
N PRO A 84 12.97 1.83 -6.67
CA PRO A 84 13.32 3.22 -6.42
C PRO A 84 12.12 4.14 -6.62
N LYS A 85 12.03 5.20 -5.83
CA LYS A 85 11.09 6.29 -6.06
C LYS A 85 11.52 7.10 -7.28
N ILE A 86 10.61 7.34 -8.23
CA ILE A 86 10.93 8.08 -9.46
C ILE A 86 10.72 9.57 -9.25
N THR A 87 9.58 9.97 -8.69
CA THR A 87 9.16 11.36 -8.60
C THR A 87 9.49 11.94 -7.22
N PRO A 88 10.46 12.88 -7.11
CA PRO A 88 10.72 13.56 -5.85
C PRO A 88 9.49 14.37 -5.40
N SER A 89 9.20 14.35 -4.11
CA SER A 89 8.26 15.30 -3.52
C SER A 89 8.86 16.71 -3.42
N ALA A 90 8.02 17.73 -3.19
CA ALA A 90 8.49 19.10 -2.99
C ALA A 90 9.50 19.24 -1.83
N PHE A 91 9.42 18.36 -0.83
CA PHE A 91 10.35 18.34 0.31
C PHE A 91 11.71 17.72 -0.05
N GLU A 92 11.74 16.87 -1.07
CA GLU A 92 12.93 16.20 -1.61
C GLU A 92 13.59 17.02 -2.75
N TYR A 93 12.93 18.12 -3.14
CA TYR A 93 13.33 19.03 -4.22
C TYR A 93 13.81 20.42 -3.71
N LYS A 94 14.03 20.59 -2.40
CA LYS A 94 14.38 21.92 -1.86
C LYS A 94 15.54 22.57 -2.63
N ILE A 95 15.47 23.90 -2.72
CA ILE A 95 16.32 24.84 -3.48
C ILE A 95 17.76 24.88 -2.92
N MET A 96 18.38 23.73 -2.71
CA MET A 96 19.74 23.58 -2.20
C MET A 96 20.55 22.65 -3.13
N GLU A 97 21.85 22.61 -2.89
CA GLU A 97 22.88 21.97 -3.71
C GLU A 97 22.50 20.55 -4.17
N MET A 98 23.05 20.09 -5.30
CA MET A 98 22.72 18.77 -5.89
C MET A 98 22.87 17.60 -4.90
N GLU A 99 23.76 17.72 -3.93
CA GLU A 99 24.11 16.72 -2.93
C GLU A 99 23.02 16.50 -1.87
N GLU A 100 22.05 17.41 -1.77
CA GLU A 100 20.95 17.38 -0.77
C GLU A 100 19.59 17.02 -1.39
N ARG A 101 19.58 16.48 -2.61
CA ARG A 101 18.36 16.12 -3.34
C ARG A 101 18.19 14.61 -3.46
N MET A 102 16.94 14.18 -3.54
CA MET A 102 16.66 12.80 -3.90
C MET A 102 17.10 12.53 -5.34
N ILE A 103 17.83 11.43 -5.55
CA ILE A 103 18.16 10.92 -6.87
C ILE A 103 16.96 10.08 -7.36
N PRO A 104 16.31 10.46 -8.47
CA PRO A 104 15.23 9.68 -9.07
C PRO A 104 15.65 8.27 -9.47
N GLY A 105 14.74 7.31 -9.31
CA GLY A 105 14.76 6.05 -10.05
C GLY A 105 14.45 6.25 -11.53
N ASP A 106 14.78 5.25 -12.32
CA ASP A 106 14.57 5.22 -13.78
C ASP A 106 13.56 4.16 -14.23
N LYS A 107 13.04 3.35 -13.30
CA LYS A 107 12.21 2.19 -13.62
C LYS A 107 11.21 1.85 -12.52
N ILE A 108 9.98 1.52 -12.95
CA ILE A 108 9.01 0.79 -12.14
C ILE A 108 9.15 -0.70 -12.43
N TYR A 109 9.41 -1.50 -11.41
CA TYR A 109 9.47 -2.95 -11.54
C TYR A 109 8.07 -3.55 -11.43
N ARG A 110 7.83 -4.57 -12.25
CA ARG A 110 6.65 -5.43 -12.17
C ARG A 110 7.04 -6.71 -11.47
N TYR A 111 6.34 -7.02 -10.39
CA TYR A 111 6.53 -8.22 -9.60
C TYR A 111 5.41 -9.21 -9.93
N GLU A 112 5.78 -10.45 -10.24
CA GLU A 112 4.85 -11.53 -10.54
C GLU A 112 5.08 -12.67 -9.56
N THR A 113 4.03 -13.02 -8.83
CA THR A 113 4.07 -14.02 -7.77
C THR A 113 2.85 -14.92 -7.87
N GLN A 114 2.81 -16.01 -7.10
CA GLN A 114 1.61 -16.83 -6.96
C GLN A 114 0.40 -16.06 -6.37
N PHE A 115 0.65 -14.91 -5.74
CA PHE A 115 -0.37 -14.04 -5.13
C PHE A 115 -0.77 -12.88 -6.06
N GLY A 116 -0.39 -12.92 -7.34
CA GLY A 116 -0.76 -11.94 -8.35
C GLY A 116 0.40 -11.07 -8.82
N LYS A 117 0.08 -10.19 -9.78
CA LYS A 117 1.00 -9.26 -10.43
C LYS A 117 0.82 -7.88 -9.84
N PHE A 118 1.89 -7.28 -9.35
CA PHE A 118 1.81 -5.98 -8.71
C PHE A 118 2.99 -5.07 -9.04
N ILE A 119 2.76 -3.79 -8.77
CA ILE A 119 3.78 -2.75 -8.80
C ILE A 119 3.76 -2.01 -7.46
N ILE A 120 4.86 -1.33 -7.17
CA ILE A 120 5.00 -0.45 -6.02
C ILE A 120 5.20 0.96 -6.55
N LEU A 121 4.34 1.90 -6.16
CA LEU A 121 4.45 3.31 -6.51
C LEU A 121 4.61 4.10 -5.21
N ILE A 122 5.82 4.57 -4.93
CA ILE A 122 6.16 5.21 -3.66
C ILE A 122 5.61 6.64 -3.63
N CYS A 123 4.59 6.86 -2.79
CA CYS A 123 4.02 8.17 -2.48
C CYS A 123 3.69 8.98 -3.75
N ARG A 124 4.48 9.99 -4.09
CA ARG A 124 4.25 10.84 -5.26
C ARG A 124 4.23 10.08 -6.59
N ASP A 125 4.92 8.93 -6.68
CA ASP A 125 4.83 8.06 -7.84
C ASP A 125 3.39 7.58 -8.09
N PHE A 126 2.62 7.33 -7.04
CA PHE A 126 1.25 6.85 -7.20
C PHE A 126 0.39 7.92 -7.90
N ASP A 127 0.44 9.12 -7.35
CA ASP A 127 -0.28 10.29 -7.85
C ASP A 127 0.11 10.65 -9.30
N ASP A 128 1.40 10.64 -9.61
CA ASP A 128 1.88 11.09 -10.92
C ASP A 128 1.97 9.97 -11.98
N LEU A 129 2.00 8.68 -11.58
CA LEU A 129 2.22 7.56 -12.51
C LEU A 129 1.12 6.48 -12.54
N ALA A 130 0.22 6.39 -11.54
CA ALA A 130 -0.77 5.29 -11.50
C ALA A 130 -1.67 5.22 -12.74
N HIS A 131 -1.95 6.35 -13.37
CA HIS A 131 -2.77 6.41 -14.57
C HIS A 131 -2.16 5.69 -15.78
N TYR A 132 -0.83 5.58 -15.88
CA TYR A 132 -0.17 4.82 -16.95
C TYR A 132 -0.42 3.31 -16.87
N PHE A 133 -0.80 2.81 -15.69
CA PHE A 133 -1.06 1.39 -15.45
C PHE A 133 -2.53 1.01 -15.60
N ARG A 134 -3.41 1.95 -16.00
CA ARG A 134 -4.80 1.64 -16.33
C ARG A 134 -4.86 0.71 -17.55
N GLY A 135 -5.72 -0.31 -17.50
CA GLY A 135 -5.85 -1.33 -18.55
C GLY A 135 -4.62 -2.23 -18.74
N ASN A 136 -3.59 -2.12 -17.89
CA ASN A 136 -2.44 -3.03 -17.93
C ASN A 136 -2.77 -4.32 -17.18
N ASP A 137 -1.97 -5.37 -17.43
CA ASP A 137 -2.04 -6.67 -16.76
C ASP A 137 -1.42 -6.60 -15.35
N ILE A 138 -1.94 -5.71 -14.50
CA ILE A 138 -1.56 -5.52 -13.09
C ILE A 138 -2.79 -5.79 -12.22
N ASP A 139 -2.63 -6.65 -11.22
CA ASP A 139 -3.69 -6.98 -10.27
C ASP A 139 -3.77 -5.95 -9.15
N MET A 140 -2.61 -5.51 -8.64
CA MET A 140 -2.51 -4.66 -7.45
C MET A 140 -1.48 -3.55 -7.64
N ILE A 141 -1.79 -2.36 -7.12
CA ILE A 141 -0.83 -1.26 -6.97
C ILE A 141 -0.69 -0.98 -5.47
N PHE A 142 0.52 -1.15 -4.97
CA PHE A 142 0.87 -0.80 -3.59
C PHE A 142 1.50 0.59 -3.53
N CYS A 143 1.04 1.40 -2.59
CA CYS A 143 1.52 2.75 -2.37
C CYS A 143 1.97 2.93 -0.91
N PRO A 144 3.26 2.65 -0.62
CA PRO A 144 3.92 3.16 0.57
C PRO A 144 3.91 4.69 0.52
N ALA A 145 3.30 5.33 1.52
CA ALA A 145 3.15 6.78 1.57
C ALA A 145 3.61 7.36 2.91
N PHE A 146 4.14 8.58 2.84
CA PHE A 146 4.29 9.51 3.96
C PHE A 146 3.67 10.86 3.53
N ASN A 147 2.34 10.88 3.39
CA ASN A 147 1.63 12.02 2.84
C ASN A 147 0.83 12.73 3.94
N PRO A 148 0.90 14.07 4.10
CA PRO A 148 0.08 14.78 5.08
C PRO A 148 -1.41 14.60 4.82
N ALA A 149 -2.22 14.68 5.88
CA ALA A 149 -3.66 14.48 5.81
C ALA A 149 -4.35 15.38 4.77
N THR A 150 -3.87 16.61 4.59
CA THR A 150 -4.37 17.59 3.61
C THR A 150 -4.16 17.17 2.16
N ALA A 151 -3.25 16.22 1.89
CA ALA A 151 -2.96 15.72 0.55
C ALA A 151 -3.54 14.32 0.30
N ASN A 152 -4.18 13.69 1.30
CA ASN A 152 -4.79 12.37 1.16
C ASN A 152 -5.90 12.37 0.10
N GLU A 153 -6.72 13.42 0.03
CA GLU A 153 -7.83 13.53 -0.92
C GLU A 153 -7.38 13.25 -2.37
N ARG A 154 -6.25 13.82 -2.79
CA ARG A 154 -5.68 13.59 -4.13
C ARG A 154 -5.34 12.12 -4.39
N PHE A 155 -4.81 11.41 -3.40
CA PHE A 155 -4.51 9.98 -3.53
C PHE A 155 -5.78 9.14 -3.55
N GLN A 156 -6.76 9.49 -2.71
CA GLN A 156 -8.05 8.79 -2.67
C GLN A 156 -8.81 8.96 -3.99
N ASP A 157 -8.78 10.16 -4.57
CA ASP A 157 -9.40 10.47 -5.86
C ASP A 157 -8.73 9.71 -7.01
N GLU A 158 -7.40 9.69 -7.07
CA GLU A 158 -6.67 8.93 -8.10
C GLU A 158 -6.93 7.43 -7.95
N ALA A 159 -6.95 6.89 -6.72
CA ALA A 159 -7.29 5.49 -6.48
C ALA A 159 -8.72 5.15 -6.92
N HIS A 160 -9.70 5.97 -6.55
CA HIS A 160 -11.09 5.81 -6.99
C HIS A 160 -11.23 5.84 -8.52
N SER A 161 -10.62 6.85 -9.13
CA SER A 161 -10.57 7.09 -10.58
C SER A 161 -9.90 5.94 -11.34
N HIS A 162 -8.84 5.36 -10.77
CA HIS A 162 -8.15 4.19 -11.32
C HIS A 162 -9.06 2.96 -11.29
N VAL A 163 -9.57 2.59 -10.11
CA VAL A 163 -10.37 1.37 -9.96
C VAL A 163 -11.72 1.46 -10.68
N GLU A 164 -12.28 2.65 -10.90
CA GLU A 164 -13.50 2.80 -11.70
C GLU A 164 -13.28 2.35 -13.16
N ARG A 165 -12.08 2.59 -13.71
CA ARG A 165 -11.77 2.35 -15.12
C ARG A 165 -11.03 1.04 -15.37
N THR A 166 -10.37 0.49 -14.35
CA THR A 166 -9.54 -0.70 -14.45
C THR A 166 -9.86 -1.66 -13.31
N PRO A 167 -10.14 -2.95 -13.58
CA PRO A 167 -10.35 -3.95 -12.54
C PRO A 167 -9.02 -4.36 -11.91
N SER A 168 -8.54 -3.54 -10.98
CA SER A 168 -7.34 -3.71 -10.15
C SER A 168 -7.63 -3.27 -8.71
N TYR A 169 -6.76 -3.63 -7.78
CA TYR A 169 -6.83 -3.20 -6.39
C TYR A 169 -5.75 -2.15 -6.11
N ILE A 170 -6.10 -1.13 -5.35
CA ILE A 170 -5.14 -0.13 -4.88
C ILE A 170 -5.04 -0.24 -3.36
N LEU A 171 -3.82 -0.36 -2.86
CA LEU A 171 -3.51 -0.48 -1.44
C LEU A 171 -2.55 0.65 -1.05
N ILE A 172 -3.04 1.61 -0.28
CA ILE A 172 -2.26 2.74 0.20
C ILE A 172 -1.92 2.48 1.67
N ALA A 173 -0.63 2.52 2.02
CA ALA A 173 -0.15 2.41 3.39
C ALA A 173 0.51 3.74 3.80
N ASN A 174 -0.13 4.50 4.67
CA ASN A 174 0.38 5.76 5.20
C ASN A 174 0.61 5.67 6.71
N THR A 175 1.35 6.63 7.26
CA THR A 175 1.62 6.67 8.70
C THR A 175 0.37 7.05 9.50
N GLY A 176 0.24 6.51 10.71
CA GLY A 176 -0.86 6.88 11.61
C GLY A 176 -0.90 8.37 11.97
N LEU A 177 0.24 9.08 11.86
CA LEU A 177 0.29 10.54 12.03
C LEU A 177 -0.62 11.27 11.03
N HIS A 178 -0.73 10.76 9.80
CA HIS A 178 -1.45 11.42 8.72
C HIS A 178 -2.71 10.66 8.27
N GLY A 179 -2.84 9.37 8.59
CA GLY A 179 -3.97 8.54 8.17
C GLY A 179 -4.05 8.36 6.65
N GLY A 180 -5.19 7.90 6.15
CA GLY A 180 -5.42 7.67 4.72
C GLY A 180 -4.90 6.33 4.21
N THR A 181 -4.41 5.46 5.09
CA THR A 181 -4.21 4.03 4.77
C THR A 181 -5.54 3.46 4.33
N SER A 182 -5.59 2.87 3.15
CA SER A 182 -6.87 2.54 2.51
C SER A 182 -6.74 1.43 1.46
N ILE A 183 -7.85 0.73 1.24
CA ILE A 183 -8.00 -0.27 0.18
C ILE A 183 -9.11 0.19 -0.77
N PHE A 184 -8.85 0.09 -2.07
CA PHE A 184 -9.83 0.33 -3.12
C PHE A 184 -10.05 -0.91 -3.98
N GLY A 185 -11.29 -1.13 -4.37
CA GLY A 185 -11.70 -2.21 -5.25
C GLY A 185 -13.17 -2.11 -5.64
N GLN A 186 -13.56 -2.83 -6.69
CA GLN A 186 -14.95 -2.83 -7.17
C GLN A 186 -15.76 -3.96 -6.53
N ILE A 187 -16.54 -3.66 -5.49
CA ILE A 187 -17.56 -4.58 -4.94
C ILE A 187 -18.98 -4.10 -5.26
N ASN A 188 -19.98 -4.98 -5.12
CA ASN A 188 -21.38 -4.58 -5.23
C ASN A 188 -21.76 -3.62 -4.09
N LYS A 189 -22.47 -2.53 -4.41
CA LYS A 189 -22.90 -1.52 -3.44
C LYS A 189 -23.78 -2.09 -2.32
N ASN A 190 -24.44 -3.22 -2.55
CA ASN A 190 -25.23 -3.92 -1.53
C ASN A 190 -24.40 -4.34 -0.31
N TYR A 191 -23.07 -4.42 -0.41
CA TYR A 191 -22.19 -4.73 0.73
C TYR A 191 -21.68 -3.51 1.47
N PHE A 192 -21.97 -2.29 1.01
CA PHE A 192 -21.43 -1.10 1.66
C PHE A 192 -21.93 -0.98 3.09
N SER A 193 -23.15 -1.42 3.39
CA SER A 193 -23.67 -1.49 4.77
C SER A 193 -22.78 -2.36 5.68
N ALA A 194 -22.38 -3.54 5.21
CA ALA A 194 -21.47 -4.41 5.95
C ALA A 194 -20.10 -3.76 6.21
N LEU A 195 -19.57 -2.99 5.25
CA LEU A 195 -18.33 -2.22 5.44
C LEU A 195 -18.50 -1.09 6.46
N VAL A 196 -19.68 -0.45 6.49
CA VAL A 196 -20.02 0.59 7.46
C VAL A 196 -20.13 0.00 8.86
N ASP A 197 -20.83 -1.13 9.01
CA ASP A 197 -20.98 -1.84 10.28
C ASP A 197 -19.61 -2.30 10.81
N GLY A 198 -18.71 -2.74 9.90
CA GLY A 198 -17.32 -3.09 10.18
C GLY A 198 -16.39 -1.90 10.44
N LYS A 199 -16.90 -0.65 10.42
CA LYS A 199 -16.13 0.60 10.57
C LYS A 199 -15.00 0.77 9.54
N CYS A 200 -15.09 0.07 8.42
CA CYS A 200 -14.17 0.20 7.30
C CYS A 200 -14.53 1.42 6.44
N LYS A 201 -15.83 1.67 6.25
CA LYS A 201 -16.34 2.70 5.33
C LYS A 201 -17.32 3.65 6.02
N SER A 202 -17.39 4.88 5.55
CA SER A 202 -18.41 5.84 6.01
C SER A 202 -19.73 5.63 5.28
N ALA A 203 -20.86 5.89 5.92
CA ALA A 203 -22.19 5.66 5.34
C ALA A 203 -22.47 6.55 4.13
N GLU A 204 -21.92 7.76 4.14
CA GLU A 204 -22.02 8.76 3.08
C GLU A 204 -21.02 8.57 1.94
N ASP A 205 -20.04 7.67 2.10
CA ASP A 205 -19.01 7.45 1.10
C ASP A 205 -19.53 6.50 0.00
N SER A 206 -19.82 7.04 -1.18
CA SER A 206 -20.26 6.24 -2.33
C SER A 206 -19.12 5.78 -3.26
N THR A 207 -17.87 6.08 -2.92
CA THR A 207 -16.69 5.75 -3.74
C THR A 207 -16.33 4.26 -3.62
N TYR A 208 -15.36 3.83 -4.44
CA TYR A 208 -14.78 2.48 -4.39
C TYR A 208 -13.75 2.27 -3.26
N LYS A 209 -13.62 3.23 -2.34
CA LYS A 209 -12.86 3.04 -1.09
C LYS A 209 -13.58 2.03 -0.20
N LEU A 210 -12.92 0.92 0.10
CA LEU A 210 -13.52 -0.19 0.85
C LEU A 210 -13.22 -0.11 2.34
N CYS A 211 -12.03 0.39 2.69
CA CYS A 211 -11.63 0.59 4.07
C CYS A 211 -10.66 1.76 4.21
N GLU A 212 -10.71 2.47 5.33
CA GLU A 212 -9.77 3.54 5.69
C GLU A 212 -9.38 3.53 7.18
N VAL A 213 -8.10 3.78 7.44
CA VAL A 213 -7.57 4.18 8.76
C VAL A 213 -7.39 5.69 8.76
N LYS A 214 -8.04 6.37 9.71
CA LYS A 214 -8.06 7.84 9.77
C LYS A 214 -6.80 8.40 10.43
N GLU A 215 -6.63 9.72 10.32
CA GLU A 215 -5.56 10.43 11.01
C GLU A 215 -5.55 10.09 12.51
N LYS A 216 -4.36 9.92 13.08
CA LYS A 216 -4.09 9.57 14.49
C LYS A 216 -4.54 8.16 14.89
N GLN A 217 -4.86 7.29 13.93
CA GLN A 217 -5.12 5.87 14.17
C GLN A 217 -3.93 5.03 13.70
N GLU A 218 -3.58 4.00 14.48
CA GLU A 218 -2.55 3.02 14.13
C GLU A 218 -3.21 1.63 14.07
N GLU A 219 -3.61 1.24 12.86
CA GLU A 219 -4.32 -0.01 12.59
C GLU A 219 -3.77 -0.67 11.32
N VAL A 220 -3.84 -1.99 11.25
CA VAL A 220 -3.63 -2.79 10.03
C VAL A 220 -4.98 -3.04 9.37
N ILE A 221 -5.09 -2.82 8.06
CA ILE A 221 -6.22 -3.31 7.26
C ILE A 221 -5.85 -4.67 6.67
N ILE A 222 -6.69 -5.68 6.86
CA ILE A 222 -6.54 -7.01 6.26
C ILE A 222 -7.77 -7.30 5.40
N ALA A 223 -7.58 -7.86 4.21
CA ALA A 223 -8.65 -8.23 3.29
C ALA A 223 -8.20 -9.38 2.36
N ASP A 224 -9.16 -10.15 1.86
CA ASP A 224 -8.96 -11.19 0.86
C ASP A 224 -9.34 -10.68 -0.53
N PHE A 225 -8.49 -10.92 -1.53
CA PHE A 225 -8.67 -10.40 -2.89
C PHE A 225 -8.86 -11.53 -3.92
N ASN A 226 -9.90 -11.43 -4.72
CA ASN A 226 -10.17 -12.36 -5.80
C ASN A 226 -9.47 -11.91 -7.09
N LEU A 227 -8.38 -12.57 -7.46
CA LEU A 227 -7.59 -12.20 -8.64
C LEU A 227 -8.27 -12.57 -9.97
N LYS A 228 -9.26 -13.46 -9.95
CA LYS A 228 -10.03 -13.86 -11.15
C LYS A 228 -11.20 -12.91 -11.40
N HIS A 229 -11.87 -12.50 -10.34
CA HIS A 229 -13.08 -11.68 -10.40
C HIS A 229 -12.87 -10.34 -9.71
N LYS A 230 -12.06 -9.49 -10.35
CA LYS A 230 -11.64 -8.18 -9.81
C LYS A 230 -12.70 -7.07 -9.91
N ASN A 231 -13.87 -7.39 -10.45
CA ASN A 231 -15.02 -6.49 -10.58
C ASN A 231 -16.34 -7.22 -10.35
N VAL A 232 -17.41 -6.45 -10.23
CA VAL A 232 -18.76 -7.00 -10.11
C VAL A 232 -19.14 -7.69 -11.43
N PRO A 233 -19.47 -8.99 -11.43
CA PRO A 233 -19.88 -9.70 -12.64
C PRO A 233 -21.09 -9.04 -13.29
N LYS A 234 -21.09 -8.98 -14.63
CA LYS A 234 -22.24 -8.50 -15.43
C LYS A 234 -22.58 -9.53 -16.51
N PRO A 235 -23.78 -10.14 -16.50
CA PRO A 235 -24.85 -9.96 -15.52
C PRO A 235 -24.46 -10.53 -14.14
N THR A 236 -25.03 -9.97 -13.07
CA THR A 236 -24.90 -10.53 -11.74
C THR A 236 -25.61 -11.91 -11.70
N PRO A 237 -25.03 -12.94 -11.07
CA PRO A 237 -25.72 -14.22 -10.89
C PRO A 237 -27.11 -14.04 -10.27
N SER A 238 -28.11 -14.79 -10.75
CA SER A 238 -29.46 -14.75 -10.17
C SER A 238 -29.55 -15.51 -8.85
N ASN A 239 -28.62 -16.44 -8.61
CA ASN A 239 -28.49 -17.17 -7.37
C ASN A 239 -27.54 -16.43 -6.41
N PRO A 240 -28.01 -15.95 -5.24
CA PRO A 240 -27.15 -15.29 -4.25
C PRO A 240 -26.15 -16.23 -3.58
N ASP A 241 -26.30 -17.56 -3.71
CA ASP A 241 -25.29 -18.53 -3.23
C ASP A 241 -24.15 -18.74 -4.23
N GLU A 242 -24.28 -18.24 -5.47
CA GLU A 242 -23.22 -18.21 -6.50
C GLU A 242 -22.48 -16.86 -6.51
N GLU A 243 -22.56 -16.14 -5.40
CA GLU A 243 -22.15 -14.76 -5.31
C GLU A 243 -20.62 -14.63 -5.24
N ILE A 244 -20.02 -14.28 -6.37
CA ILE A 244 -18.59 -14.08 -6.51
C ILE A 244 -18.21 -12.66 -6.10
N ARG A 245 -17.44 -12.52 -5.02
CA ARG A 245 -16.95 -11.23 -4.52
C ARG A 245 -15.52 -10.98 -4.98
N SER A 246 -15.23 -9.72 -5.28
CA SER A 246 -13.87 -9.26 -5.61
C SER A 246 -13.02 -9.06 -4.35
N VAL A 247 -13.63 -8.64 -3.25
CA VAL A 247 -12.96 -8.44 -1.96
C VAL A 247 -13.82 -9.02 -0.84
N GLU A 248 -13.19 -9.75 0.09
CA GLU A 248 -13.82 -10.40 1.24
C GLU A 248 -13.03 -10.18 2.53
N ASN A 249 -13.65 -10.50 3.68
CA ASN A 249 -13.03 -10.52 5.01
C ASN A 249 -12.26 -9.25 5.42
N ILE A 250 -12.67 -8.09 4.88
CA ILE A 250 -12.03 -6.82 5.17
C ILE A 250 -12.28 -6.37 6.61
N LYS A 251 -11.21 -6.06 7.33
CA LYS A 251 -11.25 -5.66 8.75
C LYS A 251 -10.06 -4.80 9.14
N LYS A 252 -10.20 -4.08 10.25
CA LYS A 252 -9.12 -3.28 10.87
C LYS A 252 -8.70 -3.89 12.21
N ILE A 253 -7.40 -3.92 12.46
CA ILE A 253 -6.82 -4.45 13.70
C ILE A 253 -5.84 -3.42 14.28
N PRO A 254 -6.04 -2.92 15.52
CA PRO A 254 -5.11 -2.00 16.17
C PRO A 254 -3.70 -2.56 16.37
N ILE A 255 -2.68 -1.70 16.34
CA ILE A 255 -1.25 -2.02 16.52
C ILE A 255 -0.75 -1.72 17.95
#